data_AF-A0A7V4HWI0-F1
#
_entry.id   AF-A0A7V4HWI0-F1
#
_cell.length_a   1.000
_cell.length_b   1.000
_cell.length_c   1.000
_cell.angle_alpha   90.00
_cell.angle_beta   90.00
_cell.angle_gamma   90.00
#
_symmetry.space_group_name_H-M   'P 1'
#
loop_
_entity.id
_entity.type
_entity.pdbx_description
1 polymer ?
#
loop_
_entity_poly.entity_id
_entity_poly.type
_entity_poly.pdbx_seq_one_letter_code
_entity_poly.pdbx_strand_id
1 'polypeptide(L)'
;MSIRLLLAATFALMLVLAAPVRGDFFKALVRDFQEVNQWPCPYHCWDREAVRSAFPSMIQSGWRRQNLLSDSHFTANNGELSPAGQFKVRWILTEVPPEHRVIQVRRGETPEQTAARIQAVQKYAAKIAPDSEPPAIEETNMSPPGYPAGWPGPKDGSTTRKFQPQIPQNLYLPDRNSSGSGTAQ
;
A
#
# COMPACT_ATOMS: atom_id res chain seq x y z
N MET A 1 -5.22 -39.38 -62.48
CA MET A 1 -5.12 -38.01 -61.95
C MET A 1 -3.67 -37.79 -61.54
N SER A 2 -2.95 -36.95 -62.29
CA SER A 2 -1.48 -36.99 -62.39
C SER A 2 -0.78 -36.30 -61.22
N ILE A 3 0.26 -36.92 -60.64
CA ILE A 3 1.05 -36.42 -59.48
C ILE A 3 1.55 -34.96 -59.66
N ARG A 4 1.80 -34.54 -60.91
CA ARG A 4 2.22 -33.17 -61.24
C ARG A 4 1.16 -32.11 -60.95
N LEU A 5 -0.14 -32.45 -61.05
CA LEU A 5 -1.24 -31.54 -60.74
C LEU A 5 -1.43 -31.38 -59.22
N LEU A 6 -1.20 -32.45 -58.44
CA LEU A 6 -1.22 -32.39 -56.98
C LEU A 6 -0.06 -31.57 -56.42
N LEU A 7 1.16 -31.72 -56.96
CA LEU A 7 2.33 -30.92 -56.54
C LEU A 7 2.20 -29.44 -56.90
N ALA A 8 1.63 -29.11 -58.06
CA ALA A 8 1.41 -27.71 -58.45
C ALA A 8 0.32 -27.05 -57.57
N ALA A 9 -0.74 -27.79 -57.24
CA ALA A 9 -1.81 -27.30 -56.36
C ALA A 9 -1.32 -27.10 -54.92
N THR A 10 -0.49 -27.99 -54.39
CA THR A 10 0.08 -27.83 -53.04
C THR A 10 1.11 -26.69 -52.97
N PHE A 11 1.92 -26.50 -54.02
CA PHE A 11 2.87 -25.41 -54.09
C PHE A 11 2.18 -24.04 -54.21
N ALA A 12 1.11 -23.95 -55.02
CA ALA A 12 0.29 -22.74 -55.13
C ALA A 12 -0.45 -22.43 -53.81
N LEU A 13 -0.97 -23.44 -53.11
CA LEU A 13 -1.65 -23.26 -51.82
C LEU A 13 -0.68 -22.77 -50.72
N MET A 14 0.56 -23.28 -50.69
CA MET A 14 1.62 -22.81 -49.79
C MET A 14 2.02 -21.34 -50.06
N LEU A 15 2.07 -20.94 -51.34
CA LEU A 15 2.40 -19.55 -51.72
C LEU A 15 1.28 -18.56 -51.37
N VAL A 16 0.02 -18.97 -51.50
CA VAL A 16 -1.15 -18.15 -51.15
C VAL A 16 -1.30 -18.00 -49.63
N LEU A 17 -0.99 -19.02 -48.84
CA LEU A 17 -0.97 -18.95 -47.37
C LEU A 17 0.17 -18.09 -46.81
N ALA A 18 1.27 -17.91 -47.56
CA ALA A 18 2.41 -17.09 -47.14
C ALA A 18 2.27 -15.57 -47.46
N ALA A 19 1.34 -15.20 -48.35
CA ALA A 19 1.15 -13.82 -48.79
C ALA A 19 0.63 -12.85 -47.70
N PRO A 20 -0.40 -13.19 -46.87
CA PRO A 20 -0.86 -12.28 -45.81
C PRO A 20 0.17 -12.10 -44.69
N VAL A 21 1.01 -13.12 -44.45
CA VAL A 21 2.04 -13.11 -43.39
C VAL A 21 3.17 -12.11 -43.68
N ARG A 22 3.51 -11.90 -44.96
CA ARG A 22 4.65 -11.05 -45.35
C ARG A 22 4.36 -9.55 -45.20
N GLY A 23 3.16 -9.10 -45.55
CA GLY A 23 2.76 -7.70 -45.42
C GLY A 23 2.64 -7.27 -43.95
N ASP A 24 2.09 -8.14 -43.11
CA ASP A 24 1.93 -7.87 -41.68
C ASP A 24 3.25 -7.97 -40.92
N PHE A 25 4.18 -8.82 -41.36
CA PHE A 25 5.53 -8.90 -40.80
C PHE A 25 6.33 -7.60 -40.98
N PHE A 26 6.36 -7.03 -42.20
CA PHE A 26 7.10 -5.78 -42.42
C PHE A 26 6.45 -4.58 -41.69
N LYS A 27 5.12 -4.56 -41.59
CA LYS A 27 4.41 -3.56 -40.77
C LYS A 27 4.77 -3.71 -39.29
N ALA A 28 4.81 -4.94 -38.77
CA ALA A 28 5.23 -5.21 -37.40
C ALA A 28 6.69 -4.77 -37.16
N LEU A 29 7.61 -5.09 -38.07
CA LEU A 29 9.01 -4.64 -37.97
C LEU A 29 9.16 -3.11 -37.97
N VAL A 30 8.43 -2.40 -38.84
CA VAL A 30 8.47 -0.93 -38.88
C VAL A 30 7.91 -0.35 -37.58
N ARG A 31 6.80 -0.90 -37.07
CA ARG A 31 6.23 -0.50 -35.79
C ARG A 31 7.22 -0.74 -34.65
N ASP A 32 7.81 -1.92 -34.58
CA ASP A 32 8.75 -2.28 -33.51
C ASP A 32 10.03 -1.43 -33.58
N PHE A 33 10.53 -1.11 -34.78
CA PHE A 33 11.66 -0.18 -34.96
C PHE A 33 11.31 1.25 -34.52
N GLN A 34 10.13 1.74 -34.88
CA GLN A 34 9.64 3.03 -34.39
C GLN A 34 9.50 3.02 -32.87
N GLU A 35 9.02 1.90 -32.30
CA GLU A 35 8.80 1.71 -30.88
C GLU A 35 10.09 1.71 -30.05
N VAL A 36 11.12 1.01 -30.53
CA VAL A 36 12.46 1.03 -29.90
C VAL A 36 13.07 2.43 -29.97
N ASN A 37 12.92 3.15 -31.09
CA ASN A 37 13.49 4.48 -31.25
C ASN A 37 12.76 5.58 -30.45
N GLN A 38 11.49 5.36 -30.12
CA GLN A 38 10.73 6.28 -29.24
C GLN A 38 10.83 5.89 -27.76
N TRP A 39 11.47 4.75 -27.42
CA TRP A 39 11.72 4.38 -26.04
C TRP A 39 12.63 5.43 -25.37
N PRO A 40 12.32 5.92 -24.16
CA PRO A 40 11.28 5.47 -23.22
C PRO A 40 10.00 6.35 -23.17
N CYS A 41 9.90 7.40 -24.00
CA CYS A 41 8.90 8.47 -23.86
C CYS A 41 7.42 8.04 -23.84
N PRO A 42 6.93 7.09 -24.67
CA PRO A 42 5.51 6.73 -24.65
C PRO A 42 5.12 5.88 -23.45
N TYR A 43 6.07 5.20 -22.80
CA TYR A 43 5.79 4.32 -21.65
C TYR A 43 5.93 5.04 -20.31
N HIS A 44 6.79 6.05 -20.23
CA HIS A 44 7.03 6.78 -18.99
C HIS A 44 5.80 7.48 -18.41
N CYS A 45 4.90 8.01 -19.23
CA CYS A 45 3.69 8.67 -18.71
C CYS A 45 2.74 7.66 -18.08
N TRP A 46 2.51 6.52 -18.73
CA TRP A 46 1.68 5.43 -18.23
C TRP A 46 2.27 4.78 -16.99
N ASP A 47 3.58 4.53 -16.97
CA ASP A 47 4.24 3.95 -15.79
C ASP A 47 4.17 4.89 -14.58
N ARG A 48 4.37 6.20 -14.80
CA ARG A 48 4.25 7.20 -13.74
C ARG A 48 2.82 7.28 -13.22
N GLU A 49 1.83 7.22 -14.10
CA GLU A 49 0.43 7.25 -13.71
C GLU A 49 0.03 5.96 -12.98
N ALA A 50 0.46 4.79 -13.46
CA ALA A 50 0.22 3.51 -12.80
C ALA A 50 0.75 3.54 -11.36
N VAL A 51 1.96 4.06 -11.15
CA VAL A 51 2.54 4.23 -9.80
C VAL A 51 1.77 5.27 -8.98
N ARG A 52 1.36 6.39 -9.58
CA ARG A 52 0.64 7.48 -8.89
C ARG A 52 -0.78 7.08 -8.47
N SER A 53 -1.47 6.30 -9.29
CA SER A 53 -2.89 5.95 -9.12
C SER A 53 -3.20 5.22 -7.82
N ALA A 54 -2.22 4.50 -7.25
CA ALA A 54 -2.37 3.78 -5.99
C ALA A 54 -2.33 4.70 -4.75
N PHE A 55 -1.59 5.82 -4.81
CA PHE A 55 -1.35 6.66 -3.63
C PHE A 55 -2.62 7.27 -3.03
N PRO A 56 -3.58 7.83 -3.81
CA PRO A 56 -4.80 8.38 -3.24
C PRO A 56 -5.57 7.37 -2.38
N SER A 57 -5.71 6.13 -2.87
CA SER A 57 -6.36 5.04 -2.13
C SER A 57 -5.61 4.66 -0.86
N MET A 58 -4.28 4.67 -0.89
CA MET A 58 -3.44 4.42 0.27
C MET A 58 -3.55 5.54 1.32
N ILE A 59 -3.55 6.80 0.88
CA ILE A 59 -3.70 7.98 1.74
C ILE A 59 -5.07 7.96 2.42
N GLN A 60 -6.14 7.75 1.65
CA GLN A 60 -7.49 7.66 2.19
C GLN A 60 -7.62 6.51 3.22
N SER A 61 -7.05 5.34 2.91
CA SER A 61 -7.03 4.22 3.85
C SER A 61 -6.22 4.52 5.11
N GLY A 62 -5.11 5.26 4.98
CA GLY A 62 -4.29 5.74 6.09
C GLY A 62 -5.08 6.65 7.03
N TRP A 63 -5.76 7.65 6.47
CA TRP A 63 -6.65 8.53 7.24
C TRP A 63 -7.78 7.78 7.92
N ARG A 64 -8.42 6.85 7.20
CA ARG A 64 -9.51 6.03 7.76
C ARG A 64 -9.06 5.21 8.96
N ARG A 65 -7.83 4.66 8.92
CA ARG A 65 -7.22 3.95 10.06
C ARG A 65 -6.81 4.90 11.18
N GLN A 66 -6.28 6.07 10.86
CA GLN A 66 -5.84 7.04 11.85
C GLN A 66 -7.03 7.65 12.60
N ASN A 67 -8.19 7.80 11.96
CA ASN A 67 -9.41 8.33 12.56
C ASN A 67 -10.30 7.24 13.18
N LEU A 68 -9.80 6.00 13.27
CA LEU A 68 -10.51 4.88 13.87
C LEU A 68 -10.51 4.98 15.39
N LEU A 69 -11.70 4.91 15.97
CA LEU A 69 -11.94 4.67 17.39
C LEU A 69 -12.18 3.17 17.60
N SER A 70 -11.15 2.52 18.15
CA SER A 70 -11.17 1.12 18.57
C SER A 70 -11.64 0.96 20.02
N ASP A 71 -11.70 -0.29 20.50
CA ASP A 71 -12.21 -0.63 21.83
C ASP A 71 -11.44 0.03 22.98
N SER A 72 -10.15 0.35 22.81
CA SER A 72 -9.36 1.06 23.83
C SER A 72 -9.80 2.52 24.04
N HIS A 73 -10.55 3.09 23.09
CA HIS A 73 -11.10 4.44 23.19
C HIS A 73 -12.46 4.47 23.92
N PHE A 74 -12.98 3.31 24.30
CA PHE A 74 -14.23 3.16 25.03
C PHE A 74 -13.99 2.52 26.40
N THR A 75 -14.91 2.76 27.33
CA THR A 75 -14.91 2.06 28.62
C THR A 75 -15.48 0.65 28.43
N ALA A 76 -14.92 -0.33 29.16
CA ALA A 76 -15.21 -1.76 28.96
C ALA A 76 -16.69 -2.14 29.13
N ASN A 77 -17.44 -1.39 29.96
CA ASN A 77 -18.78 -1.80 30.38
C ASN A 77 -19.91 -0.98 29.73
N ASN A 78 -19.70 0.28 29.36
CA ASN A 78 -20.81 1.21 29.09
C ASN A 78 -20.81 1.83 27.68
N GLY A 79 -19.81 1.53 26.84
CA GLY A 79 -19.71 2.17 25.51
C GLY A 79 -19.47 3.68 25.58
N GLU A 80 -19.16 4.22 26.75
CA GLU A 80 -18.80 5.63 26.94
C GLU A 80 -17.37 5.89 26.48
N LEU A 81 -17.09 7.15 26.15
CA LEU A 81 -15.79 7.58 25.65
C LEU A 81 -14.76 7.64 26.79
N SER A 82 -13.68 6.87 26.67
CA SER A 82 -12.55 6.94 27.60
C SER A 82 -11.81 8.28 27.45
N PRO A 83 -10.97 8.71 28.41
CA PRO A 83 -10.16 9.92 28.24
C PRO A 83 -9.29 9.88 26.97
N ALA A 84 -8.76 8.70 26.61
CA ALA A 84 -8.02 8.51 25.37
C ALA A 84 -8.90 8.70 24.13
N GLY A 85 -10.15 8.22 24.16
CA GLY A 85 -11.14 8.47 23.10
C GLY A 85 -11.50 9.94 22.97
N GLN A 86 -11.66 10.65 24.09
CA GLN A 86 -11.95 12.09 24.11
C GLN A 86 -10.83 12.92 23.48
N PHE A 87 -9.57 12.61 23.81
CA PHE A 87 -8.43 13.27 23.16
C PHE A 87 -8.36 12.98 21.67
N LYS A 88 -8.68 11.74 21.27
CA LYS A 88 -8.67 11.35 19.86
C LYS A 88 -9.74 12.09 19.06
N VAL A 89 -10.97 12.16 19.56
CA VAL A 89 -12.05 12.92 18.90
C VAL A 89 -11.70 14.39 18.80
N ARG A 90 -11.14 14.99 19.86
CA ARG A 90 -10.68 16.38 19.81
C ARG A 90 -9.62 16.60 18.72
N TRP A 91 -8.62 15.74 18.67
CA TRP A 91 -7.57 15.79 17.65
C TRP A 91 -8.14 15.65 16.22
N ILE A 92 -9.11 14.76 16.00
CA ILE A 92 -9.76 14.63 14.70
C ILE A 92 -10.48 15.93 14.31
N LEU A 93 -11.17 16.56 15.25
CA LEU A 93 -11.94 17.77 14.94
C LEU A 93 -11.06 19.02 14.74
N THR A 94 -9.92 19.12 15.43
CA THR A 94 -9.07 20.32 15.36
C THR A 94 -7.91 20.21 14.37
N GLU A 95 -7.22 19.06 14.33
CA GLU A 95 -5.95 18.92 13.59
C GLU A 95 -6.11 18.25 12.22
N VAL A 96 -7.13 17.42 12.03
CA VAL A 96 -7.29 16.69 10.76
C VAL A 96 -7.82 17.65 9.67
N PRO A 97 -7.24 17.60 8.46
CA PRO A 97 -7.73 18.38 7.31
C PRO A 97 -9.23 18.18 7.08
N PRO A 98 -9.98 19.22 6.67
CA PRO A 98 -11.44 19.13 6.51
C PRO A 98 -11.90 17.98 5.58
N GLU A 99 -11.16 17.72 4.51
CA GLU A 99 -11.41 16.66 3.53
C GLU A 99 -11.31 15.22 4.10
N HIS A 100 -10.66 15.05 5.25
CA HIS A 100 -10.45 13.77 5.91
C HIS A 100 -11.07 13.70 7.31
N ARG A 101 -11.85 14.70 7.71
CA ARG A 101 -12.45 14.80 9.05
C ARG A 101 -13.68 13.93 9.20
N VAL A 102 -13.49 12.62 9.04
CA VAL A 102 -14.51 11.59 9.25
C VAL A 102 -14.09 10.75 10.44
N ILE A 103 -14.95 10.66 11.45
CA ILE A 103 -14.73 9.83 12.63
C ILE A 103 -15.19 8.41 12.32
N GLN A 104 -14.30 7.44 12.44
CA GLN A 104 -14.59 6.04 12.12
C GLN A 104 -14.76 5.28 13.44
N VAL A 105 -15.92 4.69 13.67
CA VAL A 105 -16.23 3.96 14.92
C VAL A 105 -16.22 2.46 14.65
N ARG A 106 -15.37 1.71 15.35
CA ARG A 106 -15.37 0.26 15.26
C ARG A 106 -16.65 -0.30 15.87
N ARG A 107 -17.32 -1.19 15.12
CA ARG A 107 -18.47 -1.94 15.65
C ARG A 107 -18.10 -2.72 16.90
N GLY A 108 -18.99 -2.68 17.89
CA GLY A 108 -18.93 -3.51 19.08
C GLY A 108 -19.35 -4.95 18.79
N GLU A 109 -19.36 -5.79 19.83
CA GLU A 109 -19.83 -7.17 19.73
C GLU A 109 -21.33 -7.24 19.46
N THR A 110 -22.08 -6.24 19.95
CA THR A 110 -23.52 -6.12 19.76
C THR A 110 -23.89 -4.81 19.03
N PRO A 111 -25.00 -4.79 18.28
CA PRO A 111 -25.47 -3.57 17.63
C PRO A 111 -25.85 -2.48 18.64
N GLU A 112 -26.37 -2.85 19.82
CA GLU A 112 -26.69 -1.91 20.90
C GLU A 112 -25.43 -1.22 21.42
N GLN A 113 -24.33 -1.97 21.58
CA GLN A 113 -23.05 -1.41 21.98
C GLN A 113 -22.51 -0.44 20.90
N THR A 114 -22.70 -0.78 19.63
CA THR A 114 -22.29 0.09 18.51
C THR A 114 -23.07 1.40 18.51
N ALA A 115 -24.39 1.34 18.70
CA ALA A 115 -25.24 2.52 18.80
C ALA A 115 -24.83 3.41 20.00
N ALA A 116 -24.55 2.80 21.16
CA ALA A 116 -24.10 3.52 22.34
C ALA A 116 -22.77 4.25 22.10
N ARG A 117 -21.80 3.60 21.44
CA ARG A 117 -20.51 4.20 21.06
C ARG A 117 -20.69 5.40 20.14
N ILE A 118 -21.54 5.28 19.11
CA ILE A 118 -21.84 6.37 18.17
C ILE A 118 -22.47 7.55 18.90
N GLN A 119 -23.47 7.28 19.77
CA GLN A 119 -24.12 8.32 20.56
C GLN A 119 -23.14 9.03 21.51
N ALA A 120 -22.23 8.28 22.15
CA ALA A 120 -21.21 8.86 23.03
C ALA A 120 -20.24 9.78 22.27
N VAL A 121 -19.80 9.36 21.08
CA VAL A 121 -18.96 10.17 20.19
C VAL A 121 -19.70 11.42 19.74
N GLN A 122 -20.95 11.30 19.27
CA GLN A 122 -21.75 12.42 18.80
C GLN A 122 -22.01 13.45 19.90
N LYS A 123 -22.34 12.98 21.11
CA LYS A 123 -22.54 13.83 22.29
C LYS A 123 -21.26 14.58 22.67
N TYR A 124 -20.09 13.94 22.56
CA TYR A 124 -18.82 14.58 22.89
C TYR A 124 -18.38 15.55 21.78
N ALA A 125 -18.58 15.19 20.52
CA ALA A 125 -18.28 16.06 19.38
C ALA A 125 -19.09 17.36 19.42
N ALA A 126 -20.39 17.29 19.72
CA ALA A 126 -21.26 18.45 19.88
C ALA A 126 -20.81 19.41 20.99
N LYS A 127 -20.05 18.92 21.99
CA LYS A 127 -19.48 19.78 23.05
C LYS A 127 -18.23 20.53 22.59
N ILE A 128 -17.43 19.93 21.71
CA ILE A 128 -16.17 20.53 21.26
C ILE A 128 -16.45 21.62 20.22
N ALA A 129 -17.40 21.37 19.33
CA ALA A 129 -17.71 22.29 18.25
C ALA A 129 -19.24 22.45 18.11
N PRO A 130 -19.86 23.27 18.97
CA PRO A 130 -21.32 23.48 18.94
C PRO A 130 -21.79 24.25 17.69
N ASP A 131 -20.91 25.07 17.10
CA ASP A 131 -21.24 25.95 15.96
C ASP A 131 -20.83 25.36 14.60
N SER A 132 -20.12 24.22 14.57
CA SER A 132 -19.71 23.58 13.32
C SER A 132 -20.75 22.56 12.85
N GLU A 133 -20.79 22.31 11.54
CA GLU A 133 -21.55 21.20 10.98
C GLU A 133 -21.24 19.89 11.72
N PRO A 134 -22.25 19.07 12.07
CA PRO A 134 -22.03 17.83 12.80
C PRO A 134 -21.01 16.96 12.05
N PRO A 135 -19.96 16.47 12.72
CA PRO A 135 -18.93 15.69 12.06
C PRO A 135 -19.52 14.39 11.51
N ALA A 136 -19.06 13.97 10.33
CA ALA A 136 -19.42 12.69 9.75
C ALA A 136 -18.89 11.56 10.64
N ILE A 137 -19.81 10.76 11.20
CA ILE A 137 -19.49 9.58 12.00
C ILE A 137 -19.94 8.35 11.22
N GLU A 138 -18.99 7.48 10.89
CA GLU A 138 -19.23 6.26 10.13
C GLU A 138 -18.90 5.03 10.97
N GLU A 139 -19.75 4.01 10.92
CA GLU A 139 -19.45 2.71 11.49
C GLU A 139 -18.56 1.88 10.57
N THR A 140 -17.63 1.11 11.16
CA THR A 140 -16.69 0.33 10.38
C THR A 140 -16.31 -1.00 11.05
N ASN A 141 -15.99 -1.97 10.20
CA ASN A 141 -15.50 -3.29 10.60
C ASN A 141 -13.97 -3.39 10.56
N MET A 142 -13.26 -2.29 10.30
CA MET A 142 -11.80 -2.34 10.23
C MET A 142 -11.23 -2.70 11.60
N SER A 143 -10.27 -3.62 11.59
CA SER A 143 -9.47 -3.90 12.78
C SER A 143 -8.54 -2.71 13.07
N PRO A 144 -8.35 -2.35 14.35
CA PRO A 144 -7.32 -1.39 14.72
C PRO A 144 -5.94 -1.81 14.22
N PRO A 145 -5.08 -0.84 13.84
CA PRO A 145 -3.68 -1.12 13.56
C PRO A 145 -3.00 -1.62 14.84
N GLY A 146 -2.43 -2.82 14.77
CA GLY A 146 -1.86 -3.52 15.92
C GLY A 146 -2.12 -5.02 15.83
N TYR A 147 -1.70 -5.76 16.86
CA TYR A 147 -1.88 -7.21 16.92
C TYR A 147 -3.28 -7.55 17.47
N PRO A 148 -4.00 -8.53 16.86
CA PRO A 148 -5.38 -8.85 17.20
C PRO A 148 -5.57 -9.48 18.60
N ALA A 149 -4.50 -9.94 19.24
CA ALA A 149 -4.53 -10.46 20.61
C ALA A 149 -3.15 -10.30 21.25
N GLY A 150 -3.07 -9.50 22.31
CA GLY A 150 -1.88 -9.38 23.15
C GLY A 150 -0.79 -8.48 22.59
N TRP A 151 -0.46 -7.45 23.37
CA TRP A 151 0.92 -7.01 23.45
C TRP A 151 1.80 -8.25 23.68
N PRO A 152 2.95 -8.39 23.00
CA PRO A 152 4.15 -8.98 23.55
C PRO A 152 4.38 -8.59 25.01
N GLY A 153 3.69 -9.23 25.97
CA GLY A 153 4.00 -9.07 27.38
C GLY A 153 5.52 -9.17 27.57
N PRO A 154 6.14 -8.50 28.55
CA PRO A 154 7.60 -8.32 28.67
C PRO A 154 8.51 -9.57 28.56
N LYS A 155 7.95 -10.77 28.38
CA LYS A 155 8.63 -12.04 28.07
C LYS A 155 8.80 -12.34 26.57
N ASP A 156 8.18 -11.55 25.73
CA ASP A 156 8.20 -11.69 24.28
C ASP A 156 9.38 -10.86 23.72
N GLY A 157 10.50 -11.54 23.50
CA GLY A 157 11.71 -10.96 22.91
C GLY A 157 11.67 -10.84 21.39
N SER A 158 10.48 -10.86 20.78
CA SER A 158 10.32 -10.78 19.32
C SER A 158 10.30 -9.34 18.80
N THR A 159 10.03 -8.37 19.68
CA THR A 159 9.92 -6.93 19.36
C THR A 159 11.06 -6.07 19.89
N THR A 160 12.02 -6.64 20.63
CA THR A 160 13.37 -6.08 20.49
C THR A 160 13.70 -6.30 19.03
N ARG A 161 13.69 -5.22 18.24
CA ARG A 161 14.50 -5.15 17.03
C ARG A 161 15.90 -5.44 17.56
N LYS A 162 16.28 -6.73 17.63
CA LYS A 162 17.65 -7.11 17.94
C LYS A 162 18.42 -6.25 16.99
N PHE A 163 19.19 -5.32 17.53
CA PHE A 163 20.13 -4.56 16.73
C PHE A 163 21.01 -5.65 16.15
N GLN A 164 20.68 -6.15 14.96
CA GLN A 164 21.51 -7.11 14.26
C GLN A 164 22.69 -6.25 13.87
N PRO A 165 23.86 -6.39 14.52
CA PRO A 165 25.04 -5.73 13.97
C PRO A 165 25.15 -6.24 12.55
N GLN A 166 24.93 -5.36 11.57
CA GLN A 166 25.04 -5.67 10.14
C GLN A 166 26.50 -5.98 9.76
N ILE A 167 27.41 -5.93 10.73
CA ILE A 167 28.81 -6.20 10.59
C ILE A 167 28.99 -7.71 10.78
N PRO A 168 29.39 -8.47 9.75
CA PRO A 168 29.74 -9.86 9.93
C PRO A 168 30.86 -9.96 10.96
N GLN A 169 30.71 -10.90 11.91
CA GLN A 169 31.59 -11.02 13.08
C GLN A 169 33.06 -11.25 12.71
N ASN A 170 33.31 -11.75 11.48
CA ASN A 170 34.64 -11.92 10.91
C ASN A 170 34.74 -11.12 9.61
N LEU A 171 35.26 -9.90 9.68
CA LEU A 171 35.82 -9.25 8.50
C LEU A 171 37.16 -9.95 8.20
N TYR A 172 37.22 -10.77 7.15
CA TYR A 172 38.50 -11.29 6.65
C TYR A 172 39.26 -10.13 6.02
N LEU A 173 40.09 -9.47 6.83
CA LEU A 173 41.09 -8.53 6.36
C LEU A 173 42.35 -9.35 6.02
N PRO A 174 42.93 -9.21 4.81
CA PRO A 174 44.23 -9.83 4.55
C PRO A 174 45.28 -9.22 5.48
N ASP A 175 46.15 -10.05 6.05
CA ASP A 175 47.25 -9.59 6.89
C ASP A 175 48.11 -8.61 6.11
N ARG A 176 48.16 -7.35 6.57
CA ARG A 176 49.05 -6.36 6.01
C ARG A 176 50.46 -6.72 6.45
N ASN A 177 51.20 -7.43 5.60
CA ASN A 177 52.64 -7.64 5.77
C ASN A 177 53.33 -6.29 5.96
N SER A 178 53.68 -5.95 7.21
CA SER A 178 54.49 -4.78 7.54
C SER A 178 55.97 -5.11 7.28
N SER A 179 56.32 -5.39 6.02
CA SER A 179 57.70 -5.37 5.55
C SER A 179 58.04 -3.95 5.13
N GLY A 180 58.32 -3.12 6.13
CA GLY A 180 58.70 -1.72 5.97
C GLY A 180 59.68 -1.34 7.07
N SER A 181 60.91 -1.82 6.97
CA SER A 181 62.05 -1.38 7.79
C SER A 181 62.37 0.09 7.47
N GLY A 182 61.73 1.01 8.18
CA GLY A 182 62.12 2.41 8.22
C GLY A 182 63.01 2.65 9.43
N THR A 183 64.32 2.40 9.30
CA THR A 183 65.33 2.91 10.22
C THR A 183 65.34 4.44 10.15
N ALA A 184 64.93 5.09 11.24
CA ALA A 184 65.25 6.49 11.48
C ALA A 184 66.63 6.57 12.14
N GLN A 185 67.61 7.03 11.36
CA GLN A 185 68.80 7.75 11.82
C GLN A 185 69.11 8.83 10.79
#